data_AF-A0A8S3WEQ4-F1
#
_entry.id   AF-A0A8S3WEQ4-F1
#
_cell.length_a   1.000
_cell.length_b   1.000
_cell.length_c   1.000
_cell.angle_alpha   90.00
_cell.angle_beta   90.00
_cell.angle_gamma   90.00
#
_symmetry.space_group_name_H-M   'P 1'
#
loop_
_entity.id
_entity.type
_entity.pdbx_description
1 polymer ?
#
loop_
_entity_poly.entity_id
_entity_poly.type
_entity_poly.pdbx_seq_one_letter_code
_entity_poly.pdbx_strand_id
1 'polypeptide(L)' 'MIRLNLKKQLDQVDMECIDIYKKMVAAKQKKRPITKKEKEDAWRAINEQIRLNKEINALPITGPNTS' A
#
# COMPACT_ATOMS: atom_id res chain seq x y z
N MET A 1 -4.32 14.90 13.91
CA MET A 1 -3.16 14.00 14.10
C MET A 1 -3.39 12.60 13.51
N ILE A 2 -4.56 11.99 13.70
CA ILE A 2 -4.90 10.64 13.17
C ILE A 2 -4.76 10.55 11.63
N ARG A 3 -5.35 11.47 10.87
CA ARG A 3 -5.25 11.49 9.39
C ARG A 3 -3.79 11.52 8.90
N LEU A 4 -2.94 12.34 9.53
CA LEU A 4 -1.53 12.47 9.16
C LEU A 4 -0.76 11.17 9.43
N ASN A 5 -1.02 10.52 10.58
CA ASN A 5 -0.40 9.24 10.90
C ASN A 5 -0.81 8.13 9.92
N LEU A 6 -2.11 8.03 9.59
CA LEU A 6 -2.59 7.08 8.59
C LEU A 6 -2.00 7.34 7.20
N LYS A 7 -1.86 8.60 6.78
CA LYS A 7 -1.18 8.95 5.53
C LYS A 7 0.29 8.51 5.53
N LYS A 8 1.02 8.75 6.62
CA LYS A 8 2.41 8.30 6.75
C LYS A 8 2.54 6.77 6.69
N GLN A 9 1.59 6.04 7.28
CA GLN A 9 1.54 4.58 7.18
C GLN A 9 1.23 4.14 5.74
N LEU A 10 0.29 4.82 5.09
CA LEU A 10 -0.05 4.55 3.69
C LEU A 10 1.17 4.76 2.78
N ASP A 11 1.90 5.87 2.93
CA ASP A 11 3.12 6.14 2.16
C ASP A 11 4.15 5.00 2.31
N GLN A 12 4.29 4.45 3.52
CA GLN A 12 5.20 3.32 3.76
C GLN A 12 4.74 2.04 3.07
N VAL A 13 3.43 1.76 3.10
CA VAL A 13 2.85 0.57 2.45
C VAL A 13 2.87 0.72 0.93
N ASP A 14 2.68 1.92 0.40
CA ASP A 14 2.80 2.22 -1.04
C ASP A 14 4.23 1.93 -1.53
N MET A 15 5.24 2.36 -0.77
CA MET A 15 6.64 2.04 -1.06
C MET A 15 6.89 0.53 -1.01
N GLU A 16 6.32 -0.19 -0.04
CA GLU A 16 6.41 -1.66 0.02
C GLU A 16 5.79 -2.33 -1.22
N CYS A 17 4.62 -1.86 -1.66
CA CYS A 17 3.95 -2.36 -2.87
C CYS A 17 4.83 -2.18 -4.11
N ILE A 18 5.45 -1.01 -4.26
CA ILE A 18 6.36 -0.69 -5.38
C ILE A 18 7.59 -1.60 -5.34
N ASP A 19 8.19 -1.81 -4.17
CA ASP A 19 9.39 -2.64 -4.05
C ASP A 19 9.12 -4.12 -4.31
N ILE A 20 7.98 -4.64 -3.85
CA ILE A 20 7.53 -6.00 -4.18
C ILE A 20 7.32 -6.12 -5.69
N TYR A 21 6.64 -5.16 -6.31
CA TYR A 21 6.43 -5.14 -7.76
C TYR A 21 7.76 -5.15 -8.53
N LYS A 22 8.72 -4.29 -8.16
CA LYS A 22 10.06 -4.25 -8.77
C LYS A 22 10.78 -5.59 -8.69
N LYS A 23 10.75 -6.25 -7.52
CA LYS A 23 11.34 -7.59 -7.33
C LYS A 23 10.68 -8.64 -8.23
N MET A 24 9.35 -8.61 -8.35
CA MET A 24 8.61 -9.52 -9.22
C MET A 24 8.90 -9.26 -10.71
N VAL A 25 9.03 -8.00 -11.13
CA VAL A 25 9.45 -7.65 -12.50
C VAL A 25 10.85 -8.18 -12.79
N ALA A 26 11.81 -7.95 -11.88
CA ALA A 26 13.18 -8.47 -12.02
C ALA A 26 13.22 -10.01 -12.09
N ALA A 27 12.36 -10.69 -11.33
CA ALA A 27 12.20 -12.15 -11.40
C ALA A 27 11.73 -12.60 -12.79
N LYS A 28 10.68 -11.95 -13.32
CA LYS A 28 10.14 -12.22 -14.66
C LYS A 28 11.18 -11.97 -15.75
N GLN A 29 11.94 -10.88 -15.65
CA GLN A 29 13.03 -10.58 -16.59
C GLN A 29 14.09 -11.67 -16.61
N LYS A 30 14.38 -12.27 -15.46
CA LYS A 30 15.28 -13.43 -15.32
C LYS A 30 14.64 -14.77 -15.68
N LYS A 31 13.41 -14.78 -16.23
CA LYS A 31 12.60 -15.99 -16.50
C LYS A 31 12.38 -16.86 -15.27
N ARG A 32 12.49 -16.30 -14.06
CA ARG A 32 12.23 -17.00 -12.80
C ARG A 32 10.73 -16.94 -12.50
N PRO A 33 10.09 -18.08 -12.13
CA PRO A 33 8.72 -18.06 -11.64
C PRO A 33 8.57 -17.22 -10.38
N ILE A 34 7.43 -16.54 -10.24
CA ILE A 34 7.04 -15.88 -9.00
C ILE A 34 6.62 -16.95 -7.99
N THR A 35 7.25 -16.93 -6.83
CA THR A 35 7.00 -17.88 -5.74
C THR A 35 5.66 -17.61 -5.05
N LYS A 36 5.13 -18.62 -4.32
CA LYS A 36 3.93 -18.45 -3.49
C LYS A 36 4.12 -17.34 -2.46
N LYS A 37 5.27 -17.31 -1.79
CA LYS A 37 5.61 -16.29 -0.80
C LYS A 37 5.60 -14.88 -1.39
N GLU A 38 6.18 -14.67 -2.57
CA GLU A 38 6.14 -13.35 -3.23
C GLU A 38 4.71 -12.90 -3.56
N LYS A 39 3.83 -13.84 -3.94
CA LYS A 39 2.40 -13.54 -4.16
C LYS A 39 1.69 -13.20 -2.85
N GLU A 40 1.99 -13.92 -1.76
CA GLU A 40 1.42 -13.67 -0.43
C GLU A 40 1.88 -12.31 0.12
N ASP A 41 3.17 -11.97 -0.03
CA ASP A 41 3.72 -10.69 0.38
C ASP A 41 3.04 -9.54 -0.42
N ALA A 42 2.87 -9.69 -1.74
CA ALA A 42 2.14 -8.72 -2.57
C ALA A 42 0.66 -8.58 -2.15
N TRP A 43 -0.02 -9.71 -1.93
CA TRP A 43 -1.41 -9.74 -1.49
C TRP A 43 -1.60 -9.03 -0.14
N ARG A 44 -0.69 -9.26 0.80
CA ARG A 44 -0.69 -8.60 2.12
C ARG A 44 -0.56 -7.09 1.98
N ALA A 45 0.45 -6.63 1.24
CA ALA A 45 0.72 -5.20 1.08
C ALA A 45 -0.46 -4.46 0.39
N ILE A 46 -1.04 -5.05 -0.65
CA ILE A 46 -2.20 -4.48 -1.36
C ILE A 46 -3.43 -4.38 -0.44
N ASN A 47 -3.73 -5.41 0.34
CA ASN A 47 -4.88 -5.36 1.26
C ASN A 47 -4.70 -4.31 2.34
N GLU A 48 -3.47 -4.14 2.85
CA GLU A 48 -3.17 -3.12 3.83
C GLU A 48 -3.29 -1.71 3.25
N GLN A 49 -2.80 -1.51 2.01
CA GLN A 49 -2.99 -0.25 1.27
C GLN A 49 -4.48 0.09 1.13
N ILE A 50 -5.31 -0.89 0.76
CA ILE A 50 -6.76 -0.72 0.62
C ILE A 50 -7.39 -0.38 1.97
N ARG A 51 -7.00 -1.07 3.05
CA ARG A 51 -7.50 -0.81 4.41
C ARG A 51 -7.20 0.63 4.84
N LEU A 52 -5.95 1.07 4.71
CA LEU A 52 -5.52 2.42 5.07
C LEU A 52 -6.24 3.49 4.25
N ASN A 53 -6.38 3.29 2.94
CA ASN A 53 -7.15 4.21 2.09
C ASN A 53 -8.62 4.32 2.54
N LYS A 54 -9.27 3.19 2.85
CA LYS A 54 -10.65 3.19 3.37
C LYS A 54 -10.75 3.97 4.68
N GLU A 55 -9.83 3.77 5.62
CA GLU A 55 -9.81 4.48 6.89
C GLU A 55 -9.60 5.99 6.71
N ILE A 56 -8.65 6.39 5.86
CA ILE A 56 -8.39 7.81 5.56
C ILE A 56 -9.61 8.48 4.93
N ASN A 57 -10.29 7.79 4.02
CA ASN A 57 -11.47 8.32 3.33
C ASN A 57 -12.72 8.34 4.21
N ALA A 58 -12.79 7.48 5.23
CA ALA A 58 -13.88 7.50 6.23
C ALA A 58 -13.72 8.62 7.27
N LEU A 59 -12.52 9.21 7.41
CA LEU A 59 -12.31 10.31 8.34
C LEU A 59 -13.06 11.56 7.88
N PRO A 60 -13.72 12.31 8.79
CA PRO A 60 -14.35 13.58 8.48
C PRO A 60 -13.37 14.53 7.81
N ILE A 61 -13.83 15.23 6.77
CA ILE A 61 -13.06 16.31 6.18
C ILE A 61 -12.97 17.39 7.24
N THR A 62 -11.80 17.56 7.85
CA THR A 62 -11.56 18.60 8.83
C THR A 62 -10.79 19.71 8.13
N GLY A 63 -11.47 20.82 7.84
CA GLY A 63 -10.89 22.03 7.29
C GLY A 63 -11.81 23.22 7.59
N PRO A 64 -11.31 24.47 7.57
CA PRO A 64 -12.11 25.65 7.92
C PRO A 64 -13.32 25.92 7.01
N ASN A 65 -13.47 25.18 5.90
CA ASN A 65 -14.53 25.35 4.91
C ASN A 65 -15.42 24.10 4.78
N THR A 66 -15.83 23.49 5.89
CA THR A 66 -16.94 22.53 5.86
C THR A 66 -18.25 23.26 6.21
N SER A 67 -18.92 23.76 5.16
CA SER A 67 -20.30 24.25 5.19
C SER A 67 -21.31 23.14 5.44
#